data_AF-A0A5F8APN7-F1
#
_entry.id   AF-A0A5F8APN7-F1
#
_cell.length_a   1.000
_cell.length_b   1.000
_cell.length_c   1.000
_cell.angle_alpha   90.00
_cell.angle_beta   90.00
_cell.angle_gamma   90.00
#
_symmetry.space_group_name_H-M   'P 1'
#
loop_
_entity.id
_entity.type
_entity.pdbx_description
1 polymer ?
#
loop_
_entity_poly.entity_id
_entity_poly.type
_entity_poly.pdbx_seq_one_letter_code
_entity_poly.pdbx_strand_id
1 'polypeptide(L)'
;MWLTEQLRTNPLEGRNTEDSYSLAPWQQQQIEDFRQGSETPMQVLAGSSRQSYSPSGYQDFSKWESMLKIKEGLLRQKEIVIDRQKQQITHLHERIRDNELRAQHAMLGHYVNCEDSYVASLQPQYENTSLQTPFSEESVSHSQQGEFEQKLASTEKEVLQLNEFLKQRLSLFSEEKKKLEEKLKTRDRYISSLKKKCQKESEQNKEKQRRIETLEKYLADLPTLDDVQSQSLQLQILEEKNKNLQEALIDTEKKIEEIKKQCQDKETQLICQKKKEKELVTTVQSLQQKVERCLEDGIRLPMLDAKQLQNENDNLRQQNETASKIIDSQQDEIDRMILEIQSMQGKLSKEKLTTQKMMEELEKKERNLQRLTKALLENQRQTDETCSLLDQGQEADQSRQQTVLSKRPLFDLTVIDQLFKEMSCCLFDLKALCSILNQRAQGKEPNLSLLLGIRSMNCSAEETENDHSTETLTKKLSDVCQLRRDIDELRTTISDRYAQDMGDNCITQ
;
A
#
# COMPACT_ATOMS: atom_id res chain seq x y z
N MET A 1 -31.26 -32.26 -56.73
CA MET A 1 -30.82 -33.27 -55.74
C MET A 1 -30.03 -34.34 -56.51
N TRP A 2 -28.70 -34.29 -56.47
CA TRP A 2 -27.82 -35.21 -57.24
C TRP A 2 -26.41 -35.33 -56.64
N LEU A 3 -26.30 -35.20 -55.31
CA LEU A 3 -25.02 -35.17 -54.57
C LEU A 3 -25.01 -36.03 -53.29
N THR A 4 -26.01 -36.89 -53.12
CA THR A 4 -26.17 -37.78 -51.96
C THR A 4 -25.90 -39.26 -52.27
N GLU A 5 -25.54 -39.60 -53.51
CA GLU A 5 -25.55 -40.98 -54.03
C GLU A 5 -24.19 -41.47 -54.56
N GLN A 6 -23.10 -41.03 -53.92
CA GLN A 6 -21.75 -41.61 -54.12
C GLN A 6 -21.00 -41.99 -52.83
N LEU A 7 -21.62 -41.87 -51.66
CA LEU A 7 -20.99 -42.20 -50.36
C LEU A 7 -21.20 -43.66 -49.90
N ARG A 8 -21.41 -44.62 -50.82
CA ARG A 8 -21.66 -46.04 -50.50
C ARG A 8 -21.00 -47.08 -51.42
N THR A 9 -19.71 -46.89 -51.72
CA THR A 9 -18.83 -48.00 -52.14
C THR A 9 -17.48 -47.90 -51.41
N ASN A 10 -17.34 -48.72 -50.36
CA ASN A 10 -16.13 -48.90 -49.55
C ASN A 10 -15.18 -49.92 -50.22
N PRO A 11 -13.92 -50.17 -49.76
CA PRO A 11 -13.41 -49.97 -48.39
C PRO A 11 -12.12 -49.14 -48.25
N LEU A 12 -11.77 -48.84 -46.99
CA LEU A 12 -10.40 -48.56 -46.60
C LEU A 12 -9.58 -49.85 -46.65
N GLU A 13 -8.39 -49.81 -47.27
CA GLU A 13 -7.29 -50.71 -46.92
C GLU A 13 -6.20 -49.89 -46.23
N GLY A 14 -5.84 -50.29 -45.00
CA GLY A 14 -4.68 -49.75 -44.33
C GLY A 14 -3.42 -50.44 -44.85
N ARG A 15 -2.45 -49.68 -45.36
CA ARG A 15 -1.11 -50.21 -45.62
C ARG A 15 -0.04 -49.37 -44.93
N ASN A 16 0.88 -50.10 -44.34
CA ASN A 16 1.90 -49.62 -43.44
C ASN A 16 2.96 -48.77 -44.16
N THR A 17 3.88 -48.23 -43.37
CA THR A 17 5.17 -47.66 -43.76
C THR A 17 5.91 -48.43 -44.88
N GLU A 18 6.80 -47.70 -45.57
CA GLU A 18 7.65 -48.13 -46.69
C GLU A 18 7.01 -48.08 -48.08
N ASP A 19 6.97 -46.86 -48.65
CA ASP A 19 7.29 -46.66 -50.07
C ASP A 19 7.94 -45.28 -50.26
N SER A 20 9.07 -45.22 -50.96
CA SER A 20 10.02 -44.10 -50.88
C SER A 20 9.90 -43.12 -52.04
N TYR A 21 9.39 -41.92 -51.79
CA TYR A 21 9.54 -40.78 -52.70
C TYR A 21 10.94 -40.17 -52.55
N SER A 22 11.74 -40.25 -53.62
CA SER A 22 13.13 -39.79 -53.64
C SER A 22 13.24 -38.26 -53.60
N LEU A 23 13.74 -37.72 -52.50
CA LEU A 23 14.17 -36.31 -52.43
C LEU A 23 15.36 -36.07 -53.37
N ALA A 24 15.46 -34.86 -53.91
CA ALA A 24 16.60 -34.46 -54.72
C ALA A 24 17.87 -34.34 -53.83
N PRO A 25 19.05 -34.80 -54.28
CA PRO A 25 20.27 -34.86 -53.45
C PRO A 25 20.68 -33.54 -52.78
N TRP A 26 20.36 -32.39 -53.39
CA TRP A 26 20.69 -31.07 -52.86
C TRP A 26 19.85 -30.67 -51.62
N GLN A 27 18.68 -31.28 -51.40
CA GLN A 27 17.86 -31.04 -50.20
C GLN A 27 18.28 -31.93 -49.03
N GLN A 28 18.76 -33.14 -49.32
CA GLN A 28 19.31 -34.07 -48.32
C GLN A 28 20.48 -33.42 -47.56
N GLN A 29 21.44 -32.85 -48.31
CA GLN A 29 22.66 -32.28 -47.75
C GLN A 29 22.42 -31.07 -46.83
N GLN A 30 21.36 -30.28 -47.07
CA GLN A 30 20.94 -29.19 -46.17
C GLN A 30 20.36 -29.70 -44.83
N ILE A 31 19.90 -30.95 -44.75
CA ILE A 31 19.32 -31.54 -43.54
C ILE A 31 20.39 -32.24 -42.70
N GLU A 32 21.39 -32.86 -43.32
CA GLU A 32 22.57 -33.39 -42.60
C GLU A 32 23.34 -32.29 -41.85
N ASP A 33 23.63 -31.15 -42.51
CA ASP A 33 24.34 -30.01 -41.90
C ASP A 33 23.63 -29.46 -40.65
N PHE A 34 22.29 -29.48 -40.64
CA PHE A 34 21.51 -29.05 -39.47
C PHE A 34 21.46 -30.10 -38.34
N ARG A 35 21.62 -31.40 -38.65
CA ARG A 35 21.59 -32.49 -37.66
C ARG A 35 22.90 -32.58 -36.85
N GLN A 36 24.05 -32.35 -37.48
CA GLN A 36 25.36 -32.43 -36.79
C GLN A 36 25.57 -31.31 -35.75
N GLY A 37 24.76 -30.25 -35.76
CA GLY A 37 24.86 -29.15 -34.78
C GLY A 37 24.23 -29.42 -33.40
N SER A 38 23.57 -30.58 -33.19
CA SER A 38 22.68 -30.80 -32.03
C SER A 38 22.93 -32.06 -31.19
N GLU A 39 24.05 -32.77 -31.38
CA GLU A 39 24.35 -34.00 -30.62
C GLU A 39 25.53 -33.82 -29.66
N THR A 40 25.23 -33.70 -28.36
CA THR A 40 26.17 -33.97 -27.26
C THR A 40 25.61 -35.12 -26.40
N PRO A 41 26.43 -36.12 -26.03
CA PRO A 41 25.91 -37.38 -25.49
C PRO A 41 25.42 -37.26 -24.05
N MET A 42 24.34 -37.99 -23.76
CA MET A 42 23.68 -38.04 -22.45
C MET A 42 24.48 -38.92 -21.47
N GLN A 43 24.99 -38.35 -20.38
CA GLN A 43 25.54 -39.12 -19.25
C GLN A 43 24.58 -39.12 -18.06
N VAL A 44 24.49 -40.27 -17.40
CA VAL A 44 23.60 -40.52 -16.26
C VAL A 44 24.32 -40.21 -14.94
N LEU A 45 23.74 -39.34 -14.12
CA LEU A 45 23.89 -39.43 -12.66
C LEU A 45 22.68 -38.82 -11.94
N ALA A 46 22.28 -39.43 -10.83
CA ALA A 46 21.24 -38.91 -9.95
C ALA A 46 21.84 -38.10 -8.79
N GLY A 47 21.19 -37.00 -8.42
CA GLY A 47 21.59 -36.13 -7.31
C GLY A 47 20.58 -35.01 -7.11
N SER A 48 20.39 -34.54 -5.87
CA SER A 48 19.26 -33.67 -5.50
C SER A 48 19.69 -32.30 -4.98
N SER A 49 18.81 -31.31 -5.20
CA SER A 49 18.68 -30.06 -4.44
C SER A 49 19.85 -29.05 -4.47
N ARG A 50 19.72 -28.05 -5.34
CA ARG A 50 19.30 -26.67 -4.96
C ARG A 50 19.26 -25.77 -6.20
N GLN A 51 18.11 -25.12 -6.44
CA GLN A 51 18.03 -24.06 -7.45
C GLN A 51 18.67 -22.78 -6.93
N SER A 52 19.53 -22.18 -7.74
CA SER A 52 20.08 -20.83 -7.56
C SER A 52 20.08 -20.15 -8.93
N TYR A 53 19.20 -19.16 -9.12
CA TYR A 53 19.08 -18.47 -10.40
C TYR A 53 20.31 -17.59 -10.66
N SER A 54 20.89 -17.72 -11.86
CA SER A 54 21.89 -16.78 -12.40
C SER A 54 21.40 -16.27 -13.77
N PRO A 55 21.54 -14.97 -14.08
CA PRO A 55 20.87 -14.37 -15.23
C PRO A 55 21.61 -14.62 -16.56
N SER A 56 21.27 -15.72 -17.25
CA SER A 56 21.89 -16.13 -18.53
C SER A 56 21.61 -15.21 -19.74
N GLY A 57 20.74 -14.20 -19.61
CA GLY A 57 20.16 -13.46 -20.74
C GLY A 57 21.14 -12.71 -21.64
N TYR A 58 22.33 -12.33 -21.14
CA TYR A 58 23.33 -11.60 -21.95
C TYR A 58 24.06 -12.48 -22.97
N GLN A 59 24.24 -13.78 -22.69
CA GLN A 59 25.02 -14.65 -23.57
C GLN A 59 24.23 -15.06 -24.81
N ASP A 60 22.92 -15.30 -24.67
CA ASP A 60 22.03 -15.57 -25.79
C ASP A 60 21.87 -14.35 -26.71
N PHE A 61 21.81 -13.12 -26.18
CA PHE A 61 21.70 -11.93 -27.03
C PHE A 61 22.87 -11.81 -28.02
N SER A 62 24.11 -11.99 -27.55
CA SER A 62 25.31 -11.98 -28.42
C SER A 62 25.30 -13.10 -29.47
N LYS A 63 24.77 -14.28 -29.11
CA LYS A 63 24.57 -15.41 -30.04
C LYS A 63 23.51 -15.12 -31.11
N TRP A 64 22.40 -14.50 -30.73
CA TRP A 64 21.35 -14.05 -31.66
C TRP A 64 21.82 -12.91 -32.57
N GLU A 65 22.56 -11.93 -32.04
CA GLU A 65 23.15 -10.84 -32.83
C GLU A 65 24.16 -11.38 -33.87
N SER A 66 25.00 -12.35 -33.48
CA SER A 66 25.93 -13.03 -34.37
C SER A 66 25.20 -13.82 -35.46
N MET A 67 24.15 -14.58 -35.09
CA MET A 67 23.28 -15.29 -36.03
C MET A 67 22.57 -14.36 -37.01
N LEU A 68 22.12 -13.19 -36.55
CA LEU A 68 21.47 -12.17 -37.38
C LEU A 68 22.46 -11.58 -38.40
N LYS A 69 23.67 -11.21 -37.97
CA LYS A 69 24.74 -10.70 -38.88
C LYS A 69 25.13 -11.72 -39.95
N ILE A 70 25.18 -13.02 -39.61
CA ILE A 70 25.43 -14.09 -40.59
C ILE A 70 24.28 -14.20 -41.59
N LYS A 71 23.02 -14.17 -41.12
CA LYS A 71 21.83 -14.20 -42.00
C LYS A 71 21.76 -12.98 -42.92
N GLU A 72 22.08 -11.80 -42.41
CA GLU A 72 22.11 -10.56 -43.20
C GLU A 72 23.23 -10.59 -44.25
N GLY A 73 24.44 -11.05 -43.89
CA GLY A 73 25.54 -11.27 -44.83
C GLY A 73 25.19 -12.24 -45.94
N LEU A 74 24.52 -13.36 -45.61
CA LEU A 74 24.03 -14.33 -46.59
C LEU A 74 22.92 -13.75 -47.49
N LEU A 75 22.05 -12.88 -46.96
CA LEU A 75 21.03 -12.20 -47.74
C LEU A 75 21.65 -11.22 -48.74
N ARG A 76 22.62 -10.38 -48.30
CA ARG A 76 23.38 -9.48 -49.18
C ARG A 76 24.13 -10.26 -50.27
N GLN A 77 24.71 -11.42 -49.93
CA GLN A 77 25.37 -12.29 -50.92
C GLN A 77 24.38 -12.86 -51.95
N LYS A 78 23.15 -13.20 -51.54
CA LYS A 78 22.08 -13.61 -52.47
C LYS A 78 21.63 -12.45 -53.36
N GLU A 79 21.49 -11.24 -52.83
CA GLU A 79 21.13 -10.05 -53.62
C GLU A 79 22.16 -9.79 -54.74
N ILE A 80 23.46 -9.89 -54.45
CA ILE A 80 24.53 -9.75 -55.45
C ILE A 80 24.44 -10.81 -56.57
N VAL A 81 24.09 -12.06 -56.23
CA VAL A 81 23.87 -13.13 -57.22
C VAL A 81 22.62 -12.86 -58.06
N ILE A 82 21.54 -12.42 -57.42
CA ILE A 82 20.28 -12.04 -58.06
C ILE A 82 20.50 -10.87 -59.03
N ASP A 83 21.23 -9.82 -58.64
CA ASP A 83 21.53 -8.67 -59.51
C ASP A 83 22.41 -9.06 -60.70
N ARG A 84 23.40 -9.95 -60.50
CA ARG A 84 24.18 -10.52 -61.61
C ARG A 84 23.31 -11.33 -62.57
N GLN A 85 22.32 -12.07 -62.06
CA GLN A 85 21.33 -12.77 -62.88
C GLN A 85 20.39 -11.81 -63.62
N LYS A 86 19.89 -10.75 -62.96
CA LYS A 86 19.10 -9.67 -63.60
C LYS A 86 19.88 -9.07 -64.78
N GLN A 87 21.17 -8.72 -64.59
CA GLN A 87 22.03 -8.19 -65.65
C GLN A 87 22.20 -9.17 -66.81
N GLN A 88 22.44 -10.46 -66.53
CA GLN A 88 22.57 -11.50 -67.55
C GLN A 88 21.25 -11.67 -68.35
N ILE A 89 20.10 -11.59 -67.67
CA ILE A 89 18.77 -11.65 -68.29
C ILE A 89 18.52 -10.42 -69.19
N THR A 90 18.89 -9.21 -68.76
CA THR A 90 18.78 -7.99 -69.59
C THR A 90 19.61 -8.10 -70.87
N HIS A 91 20.88 -8.52 -70.76
CA HIS A 91 21.77 -8.74 -71.91
C HIS A 91 21.24 -9.84 -72.86
N LEU A 92 20.59 -10.88 -72.34
CA LEU A 92 19.93 -11.89 -73.18
C LEU A 92 18.71 -11.33 -73.93
N HIS A 93 17.85 -10.52 -73.28
CA HIS A 93 16.72 -9.86 -73.95
C HIS A 93 17.14 -8.84 -75.02
N GLU A 94 18.27 -8.17 -74.83
CA GLU A 94 18.89 -7.29 -75.82
C GLU A 94 19.40 -8.09 -77.03
N ARG A 95 20.16 -9.17 -76.78
CA ARG A 95 20.65 -10.08 -77.81
C ARG A 95 19.54 -10.81 -78.58
N ILE A 96 18.39 -11.04 -77.95
CA ILE A 96 17.17 -11.57 -78.60
C ILE A 96 16.59 -10.53 -79.56
N ARG A 97 16.37 -9.27 -79.13
CA ARG A 97 15.90 -8.20 -80.03
C ARG A 97 16.83 -8.00 -81.23
N ASP A 98 18.15 -8.02 -81.03
CA ASP A 98 19.09 -7.95 -82.15
C ASP A 98 18.98 -9.17 -83.09
N ASN A 99 18.60 -10.34 -82.59
CA ASN A 99 18.38 -11.53 -83.40
C ASN A 99 17.08 -11.42 -84.21
N GLU A 100 15.99 -10.97 -83.58
CA GLU A 100 14.70 -10.71 -84.21
C GLU A 100 14.82 -9.66 -85.31
N LEU A 101 15.52 -8.54 -85.07
CA LEU A 101 15.81 -7.52 -86.09
C LEU A 101 16.61 -8.09 -87.27
N ARG A 102 17.64 -8.89 -87.01
CA ARG A 102 18.40 -9.58 -88.09
C ARG A 102 17.54 -10.58 -88.87
N ALA A 103 16.65 -11.30 -88.21
CA ALA A 103 15.70 -12.21 -88.85
C ALA A 103 14.68 -11.46 -89.73
N GLN A 104 14.14 -10.34 -89.25
CA GLN A 104 13.26 -9.46 -90.02
C GLN A 104 13.97 -8.90 -91.27
N HIS A 105 15.20 -8.41 -91.13
CA HIS A 105 16.02 -7.98 -92.26
C HIS A 105 16.30 -9.12 -93.26
N ALA A 106 16.54 -10.34 -92.79
CA ALA A 106 16.75 -11.51 -93.66
C ALA A 106 15.48 -11.89 -94.44
N MET A 107 14.29 -11.83 -93.82
CA MET A 107 13.03 -12.09 -94.52
C MET A 107 12.71 -10.99 -95.55
N LEU A 108 12.86 -9.72 -95.18
CA LEU A 108 12.64 -8.60 -96.10
C LEU A 108 13.62 -8.60 -97.28
N GLY A 109 14.89 -8.95 -97.03
CA GLY A 109 15.90 -9.12 -98.09
C GLY A 109 15.57 -10.23 -99.09
N HIS A 110 14.73 -11.21 -98.73
CA HIS A 110 14.25 -12.24 -99.64
C HIS A 110 13.02 -11.81 -100.45
N TYR A 111 12.17 -10.96 -99.87
CA TYR A 111 10.89 -10.54 -100.46
C TYR A 111 11.06 -9.60 -101.67
N VAL A 112 12.07 -8.72 -101.62
CA VAL A 112 12.35 -7.68 -102.64
C VAL A 112 12.74 -8.24 -104.02
N ASN A 113 13.00 -9.55 -104.14
CA ASN A 113 13.65 -10.13 -105.32
C ASN A 113 12.85 -11.25 -106.04
N CYS A 114 11.53 -11.33 -105.83
CA CYS A 114 10.71 -12.47 -106.31
C CYS A 114 9.34 -12.14 -106.94
N GLU A 115 8.78 -10.94 -106.73
CA GLU A 115 7.32 -10.71 -106.96
C GLU A 115 6.96 -9.96 -108.27
N ASP A 116 7.89 -9.77 -109.21
CA ASP A 116 7.74 -8.78 -110.31
C ASP A 116 7.97 -9.35 -111.73
N SER A 117 7.39 -10.53 -112.06
CA SER A 117 7.68 -11.21 -113.35
C SER A 117 6.52 -11.96 -114.06
N TYR A 118 5.34 -12.19 -113.44
CA TYR A 118 4.38 -13.20 -113.96
C TYR A 118 2.88 -12.83 -113.99
N VAL A 119 2.49 -11.55 -113.92
CA VAL A 119 1.07 -11.12 -113.96
C VAL A 119 0.73 -10.28 -115.21
N ALA A 120 1.46 -10.48 -116.31
CA ALA A 120 1.35 -9.66 -117.53
C ALA A 120 1.21 -10.49 -118.83
N SER A 121 0.33 -11.51 -118.87
CA SER A 121 -0.04 -12.16 -120.14
C SER A 121 -1.34 -12.95 -120.12
N LEU A 122 -1.88 -13.16 -121.33
CA LEU A 122 -2.93 -14.12 -121.73
C LEU A 122 -4.37 -13.91 -121.20
N GLN A 123 -5.12 -13.07 -121.92
CA GLN A 123 -6.52 -13.34 -122.26
C GLN A 123 -6.59 -13.80 -123.73
N PRO A 124 -7.17 -14.97 -124.03
CA PRO A 124 -7.59 -15.33 -125.38
C PRO A 124 -9.11 -15.59 -125.47
N GLN A 125 -9.75 -14.94 -126.45
CA GLN A 125 -11.12 -15.19 -126.90
C GLN A 125 -11.10 -16.23 -128.03
N TYR A 126 -11.99 -17.22 -128.03
CA TYR A 126 -12.22 -18.09 -129.19
C TYR A 126 -13.67 -18.55 -129.32
N GLU A 127 -14.37 -17.96 -130.30
CA GLU A 127 -15.52 -18.57 -130.96
C GLU A 127 -15.02 -19.62 -131.96
N ASN A 128 -15.78 -20.68 -132.23
CA ASN A 128 -15.42 -21.69 -133.23
C ASN A 128 -16.49 -21.80 -134.32
N THR A 129 -16.19 -21.22 -135.48
CA THR A 129 -16.99 -21.32 -136.70
C THR A 129 -16.91 -22.73 -137.29
N SER A 130 -18.04 -23.38 -137.51
CA SER A 130 -18.12 -24.66 -138.21
C SER A 130 -17.98 -24.47 -139.72
N LEU A 131 -16.76 -24.50 -140.24
CA LEU A 131 -16.51 -24.54 -141.68
C LEU A 131 -16.71 -25.97 -142.23
N GLN A 132 -17.81 -26.19 -142.96
CA GLN A 132 -17.93 -27.34 -143.85
C GLN A 132 -17.12 -27.08 -145.13
N THR A 133 -16.18 -27.98 -145.44
CA THR A 133 -15.45 -27.99 -146.71
C THR A 133 -15.89 -29.19 -147.56
N PRO A 134 -16.70 -28.98 -148.62
CA PRO A 134 -16.93 -30.00 -149.63
C PRO A 134 -15.81 -29.96 -150.67
N PHE A 135 -15.00 -31.03 -150.71
CA PHE A 135 -14.22 -31.41 -151.89
C PHE A 135 -14.83 -32.73 -152.38
N SER A 136 -15.62 -32.73 -153.45
CA SER A 136 -15.15 -32.69 -154.84
C SER A 136 -14.29 -33.92 -155.15
N GLU A 137 -14.94 -34.94 -155.67
CA GLU A 137 -14.31 -36.15 -156.20
C GLU A 137 -13.50 -35.81 -157.45
N GLU A 138 -12.30 -36.37 -157.59
CA GLU A 138 -11.60 -36.47 -158.87
C GLU A 138 -11.09 -37.91 -159.05
N SER A 139 -11.18 -38.44 -160.27
CA SER A 139 -11.30 -39.87 -160.52
C SER A 139 -9.98 -40.63 -160.44
N VAL A 140 -9.92 -41.62 -159.54
CA VAL A 140 -8.81 -42.58 -159.44
C VAL A 140 -9.18 -43.91 -160.09
N SER A 141 -8.20 -44.56 -160.73
CA SER A 141 -8.43 -45.77 -161.52
C SER A 141 -8.84 -47.00 -160.68
N HIS A 142 -9.77 -47.78 -161.24
CA HIS A 142 -10.52 -48.86 -160.57
C HIS A 142 -9.67 -50.03 -160.01
N SER A 143 -8.36 -50.06 -160.28
CA SER A 143 -7.42 -51.06 -159.74
C SER A 143 -6.75 -50.65 -158.42
N GLN A 144 -6.75 -49.37 -158.06
CA GLN A 144 -6.16 -48.88 -156.80
C GLN A 144 -7.22 -48.57 -155.74
N GLN A 145 -8.46 -48.28 -156.18
CA GLN A 145 -9.64 -48.04 -155.36
C GLN A 145 -9.74 -49.00 -154.16
N GLY A 146 -9.74 -50.32 -154.40
CA GLY A 146 -9.91 -51.33 -153.35
C GLY A 146 -8.78 -51.40 -152.33
N GLU A 147 -7.54 -51.08 -152.72
CA GLU A 147 -6.43 -50.96 -151.76
C GLU A 147 -6.58 -49.72 -150.86
N PHE A 148 -7.04 -48.60 -151.42
CA PHE A 148 -7.30 -47.39 -150.64
C PHE A 148 -8.52 -47.57 -149.73
N GLU A 149 -9.60 -48.20 -150.19
CA GLU A 149 -10.76 -48.54 -149.37
C GLU A 149 -10.40 -49.51 -148.23
N GLN A 150 -9.56 -50.53 -148.49
CA GLN A 150 -9.09 -51.44 -147.44
C GLN A 150 -8.17 -50.74 -146.42
N LYS A 151 -7.29 -49.84 -146.87
CA LYS A 151 -6.45 -49.01 -145.98
C LYS A 151 -7.31 -48.04 -145.16
N LEU A 152 -8.28 -47.38 -145.79
CA LEU A 152 -9.23 -46.48 -145.14
C LEU A 152 -10.00 -47.23 -144.03
N ALA A 153 -10.63 -48.36 -144.34
CA ALA A 153 -11.34 -49.20 -143.37
C ALA A 153 -10.43 -49.72 -142.23
N SER A 154 -9.14 -49.98 -142.49
CA SER A 154 -8.17 -50.30 -141.44
C SER A 154 -7.92 -49.09 -140.53
N THR A 155 -7.68 -47.91 -141.11
CA THR A 155 -7.47 -46.67 -140.33
C THR A 155 -8.72 -46.23 -139.57
N GLU A 156 -9.92 -46.41 -140.13
CA GLU A 156 -11.19 -46.16 -139.43
C GLU A 156 -11.36 -47.11 -138.25
N LYS A 157 -11.01 -48.39 -138.41
CA LYS A 157 -11.01 -49.37 -137.31
C LYS A 157 -10.00 -49.01 -136.22
N GLU A 158 -8.80 -48.57 -136.59
CA GLU A 158 -7.78 -48.10 -135.64
C GLU A 158 -8.22 -46.81 -134.92
N VAL A 159 -8.83 -45.86 -135.63
CA VAL A 159 -9.44 -44.65 -135.05
C VAL A 159 -10.59 -44.98 -134.11
N LEU A 160 -11.45 -45.95 -134.45
CA LEU A 160 -12.50 -46.44 -133.55
C LEU A 160 -11.92 -47.10 -132.30
N GLN A 161 -10.88 -47.93 -132.43
CA GLN A 161 -10.18 -48.54 -131.30
C GLN A 161 -9.49 -47.49 -130.41
N LEU A 162 -8.84 -46.48 -130.99
CA LEU A 162 -8.24 -45.36 -130.25
C LEU A 162 -9.30 -44.49 -129.56
N ASN A 163 -10.44 -44.24 -130.20
CA ASN A 163 -11.56 -43.50 -129.63
C ASN A 163 -12.19 -44.28 -128.46
N GLU A 164 -12.38 -45.59 -128.61
CA GLU A 164 -12.85 -46.46 -127.52
C GLU A 164 -11.86 -46.49 -126.34
N PHE A 165 -10.56 -46.63 -126.60
CA PHE A 165 -9.51 -46.56 -125.57
C PHE A 165 -9.48 -45.19 -124.88
N LEU A 166 -9.59 -44.09 -125.62
CA LEU A 166 -9.68 -42.73 -125.05
C LEU A 166 -10.94 -42.57 -124.20
N LYS A 167 -12.08 -43.09 -124.65
CA LYS A 167 -13.36 -43.08 -123.91
C LYS A 167 -13.25 -43.88 -122.61
N GLN A 168 -12.65 -45.07 -122.63
CA GLN A 168 -12.35 -45.87 -121.44
C GLN A 168 -11.43 -45.11 -120.47
N ARG A 169 -10.34 -44.51 -120.97
CA ARG A 169 -9.39 -43.74 -120.14
C ARG A 169 -10.01 -42.46 -119.56
N LEU A 170 -10.89 -41.79 -120.30
CA LEU A 170 -11.69 -40.66 -119.82
C LEU A 170 -12.70 -41.07 -118.73
N SER A 171 -13.34 -42.25 -118.85
CA SER A 171 -14.20 -42.75 -117.77
C SER A 171 -13.41 -43.06 -116.48
N LEU A 172 -12.21 -43.66 -116.60
CA LEU A 172 -11.33 -43.92 -115.45
C LEU A 172 -10.93 -42.62 -114.74
N PHE A 173 -10.44 -41.61 -115.47
CA PHE A 173 -10.11 -40.30 -114.89
C PHE A 173 -11.34 -39.58 -114.31
N SER A 174 -12.53 -39.76 -114.89
CA SER A 174 -13.78 -39.22 -114.34
C SER A 174 -14.15 -39.86 -112.99
N GLU A 175 -13.93 -41.17 -112.84
CA GLU A 175 -14.08 -41.83 -111.54
C GLU A 175 -13.02 -41.42 -110.52
N GLU A 176 -11.75 -41.32 -110.92
CA GLU A 176 -10.67 -40.86 -110.03
C GLU A 176 -10.92 -39.44 -109.53
N LYS A 177 -11.38 -38.54 -110.41
CA LYS A 177 -11.84 -37.20 -110.05
C LYS A 177 -12.97 -37.26 -109.01
N LYS A 178 -14.02 -38.07 -109.23
CA LYS A 178 -15.11 -38.25 -108.25
C LYS A 178 -14.60 -38.76 -106.90
N LYS A 179 -13.73 -39.77 -106.90
CA LYS A 179 -13.09 -40.35 -105.70
C LYS A 179 -12.23 -39.30 -104.95
N LEU A 180 -11.60 -38.36 -105.66
CA LEU A 180 -10.88 -37.23 -105.06
C LEU A 180 -11.82 -36.13 -104.52
N GLU A 181 -12.87 -35.78 -105.26
CA GLU A 181 -13.90 -34.84 -104.78
C GLU A 181 -14.60 -35.34 -103.52
N GLU A 182 -14.88 -36.64 -103.41
CA GLU A 182 -15.46 -37.25 -102.21
C GLU A 182 -14.49 -37.20 -101.02
N LYS A 183 -13.20 -37.47 -101.24
CA LYS A 183 -12.14 -37.29 -100.23
C LYS A 183 -11.99 -35.83 -99.79
N LEU A 184 -12.18 -34.88 -100.70
CA LEU A 184 -12.16 -33.45 -100.36
C LEU A 184 -13.41 -33.09 -99.52
N LYS A 185 -14.60 -33.54 -99.95
CA LYS A 185 -15.88 -33.42 -99.21
C LYS A 185 -15.87 -34.11 -97.84
N THR A 186 -15.06 -35.15 -97.58
CA THR A 186 -14.87 -35.70 -96.22
C THR A 186 -13.92 -34.85 -95.37
N ARG A 187 -12.82 -34.34 -95.95
CA ARG A 187 -11.89 -33.43 -95.26
C ARG A 187 -12.56 -32.11 -94.86
N ASP A 188 -13.40 -31.52 -95.72
CA ASP A 188 -14.12 -30.28 -95.41
C ASP A 188 -15.13 -30.48 -94.26
N ARG A 189 -15.82 -31.61 -94.22
CA ARG A 189 -16.68 -32.00 -93.09
C ARG A 189 -15.87 -32.16 -91.80
N TYR A 190 -14.70 -32.79 -91.88
CA TYR A 190 -13.81 -32.95 -90.72
C TYR A 190 -13.27 -31.59 -90.22
N ILE A 191 -12.76 -30.73 -91.11
CA ILE A 191 -12.31 -29.36 -90.79
C ILE A 191 -13.46 -28.55 -90.19
N SER A 192 -14.67 -28.65 -90.73
CA SER A 192 -15.86 -27.99 -90.18
C SER A 192 -16.22 -28.50 -88.78
N SER A 193 -16.02 -29.81 -88.51
CA SER A 193 -16.21 -30.37 -87.18
C SER A 193 -15.15 -29.90 -86.18
N LEU A 194 -13.89 -29.77 -86.60
CA LEU A 194 -12.81 -29.22 -85.77
C LEU A 194 -13.03 -27.73 -85.46
N LYS A 195 -13.43 -26.93 -86.46
CA LYS A 195 -13.80 -25.51 -86.24
C LYS A 195 -14.93 -25.40 -85.20
N LYS A 196 -15.97 -26.25 -85.29
CA LYS A 196 -17.06 -26.30 -84.30
C LYS A 196 -16.60 -26.76 -82.90
N LYS A 197 -15.62 -27.67 -82.79
CA LYS A 197 -15.02 -28.05 -81.49
C LYS A 197 -14.19 -26.89 -80.90
N CYS A 198 -13.32 -26.27 -81.69
CA CYS A 198 -12.49 -25.14 -81.28
C CYS A 198 -13.33 -23.95 -80.81
N GLN A 199 -14.42 -23.64 -81.52
CA GLN A 199 -15.37 -22.60 -81.11
C GLN A 199 -16.02 -22.92 -79.74
N LYS A 200 -16.47 -24.16 -79.52
CA LYS A 200 -17.04 -24.58 -78.23
C LYS A 200 -16.04 -24.52 -77.08
N GLU A 201 -14.78 -24.90 -77.30
CA GLU A 201 -13.77 -24.78 -76.25
C GLU A 201 -13.43 -23.31 -75.95
N SER A 202 -13.38 -22.45 -76.97
CA SER A 202 -13.24 -20.99 -76.81
C SER A 202 -14.40 -20.39 -76.00
N GLU A 203 -15.65 -20.82 -76.25
CA GLU A 203 -16.83 -20.43 -75.48
C GLU A 203 -16.77 -20.92 -74.03
N GLN A 204 -16.40 -22.19 -73.81
CA GLN A 204 -16.19 -22.72 -72.46
C GLN A 204 -15.05 -22.00 -71.72
N ASN A 205 -13.96 -21.66 -72.40
CA ASN A 205 -12.82 -20.97 -71.77
C ASN A 205 -13.19 -19.54 -71.36
N LYS A 206 -14.02 -18.85 -72.16
CA LYS A 206 -14.59 -17.54 -71.78
C LYS A 206 -15.52 -17.65 -70.58
N GLU A 207 -16.30 -18.73 -70.46
CA GLU A 207 -17.16 -18.95 -69.29
C GLU A 207 -16.36 -19.31 -68.03
N LYS A 208 -15.32 -20.15 -68.16
CA LYS A 208 -14.34 -20.42 -67.09
C LYS A 208 -13.69 -19.11 -66.62
N GLN A 209 -13.29 -18.24 -67.54
CA GLN A 209 -12.69 -16.93 -67.25
C GLN A 209 -13.65 -15.98 -66.51
N ARG A 210 -14.90 -15.81 -66.97
CA ARG A 210 -15.94 -15.05 -66.23
C ARG A 210 -16.16 -15.59 -64.82
N ARG A 211 -16.11 -16.91 -64.65
CA ARG A 211 -16.27 -17.56 -63.34
C ARG A 211 -15.08 -17.29 -62.43
N ILE A 212 -13.86 -17.22 -62.97
CA ILE A 212 -12.66 -16.78 -62.24
C ILE A 212 -12.82 -15.31 -61.82
N GLU A 213 -13.11 -14.40 -62.74
CA GLU A 213 -13.33 -12.96 -62.45
C GLU A 213 -14.40 -12.73 -61.38
N THR A 214 -15.48 -13.52 -61.42
CA THR A 214 -16.54 -13.50 -60.40
C THR A 214 -16.04 -13.95 -59.03
N LEU A 215 -15.19 -14.98 -58.97
CA LEU A 215 -14.61 -15.48 -57.72
C LEU A 215 -13.52 -14.56 -57.19
N GLU A 216 -12.68 -13.97 -58.06
CA GLU A 216 -11.69 -12.95 -57.70
C GLU A 216 -12.36 -11.74 -57.07
N LYS A 217 -13.50 -11.29 -57.61
CA LYS A 217 -14.30 -10.24 -56.96
C LYS A 217 -14.79 -10.66 -55.57
N TYR A 218 -15.39 -11.84 -55.44
CA TYR A 218 -15.83 -12.33 -54.11
C TYR A 218 -14.68 -12.48 -53.11
N LEU A 219 -13.45 -12.78 -53.57
CA LEU A 219 -12.27 -12.84 -52.72
C LEU A 219 -11.75 -11.45 -52.34
N ALA A 220 -11.92 -10.44 -53.20
CA ALA A 220 -11.60 -9.04 -52.90
C ALA A 220 -12.65 -8.35 -52.00
N ASP A 221 -13.90 -8.80 -52.02
CA ASP A 221 -14.98 -8.34 -51.13
C ASP A 221 -14.88 -8.96 -49.71
N LEU A 222 -13.96 -9.90 -49.46
CA LEU A 222 -13.72 -10.52 -48.14
C LEU A 222 -12.61 -9.78 -47.35
N PRO A 223 -12.69 -9.71 -46.01
CA PRO A 223 -11.61 -9.16 -45.18
C PRO A 223 -10.30 -9.90 -45.40
N THR A 224 -9.21 -9.17 -45.56
CA THR A 224 -7.87 -9.77 -45.68
C THR A 224 -7.38 -10.27 -44.32
N LEU A 225 -6.33 -11.09 -44.33
CA LEU A 225 -5.69 -11.54 -43.09
C LEU A 225 -5.12 -10.34 -42.28
N ASP A 226 -4.70 -9.27 -42.94
CA ASP A 226 -4.18 -8.05 -42.29
C ASP A 226 -5.31 -7.22 -41.66
N ASP A 227 -6.50 -7.15 -42.30
CA ASP A 227 -7.70 -6.56 -41.70
C ASP A 227 -8.09 -7.32 -40.41
N VAL A 228 -8.06 -8.64 -40.44
CA VAL A 228 -8.39 -9.48 -39.27
C VAL A 228 -7.33 -9.34 -38.16
N GLN A 229 -6.04 -9.28 -38.52
CA GLN A 229 -4.96 -9.10 -37.54
C GLN A 229 -4.96 -7.70 -36.92
N SER A 230 -5.18 -6.65 -37.72
CA SER A 230 -5.29 -5.27 -37.22
C SER A 230 -6.53 -5.06 -36.35
N GLN A 231 -7.69 -5.65 -36.72
CA GLN A 231 -8.88 -5.68 -35.86
C GLN A 231 -8.61 -6.46 -34.56
N SER A 232 -7.94 -7.61 -34.61
CA SER A 232 -7.58 -8.38 -33.41
C SER A 232 -6.64 -7.60 -32.48
N LEU A 233 -5.66 -6.87 -33.03
CA LEU A 233 -4.77 -6.01 -32.25
C LEU A 233 -5.52 -4.82 -31.65
N GLN A 234 -6.43 -4.20 -32.41
CA GLN A 234 -7.27 -3.12 -31.90
C GLN A 234 -8.22 -3.58 -30.79
N LEU A 235 -8.79 -4.79 -30.90
CA LEU A 235 -9.58 -5.43 -29.85
C LEU A 235 -8.72 -5.68 -28.60
N GLN A 236 -7.53 -6.27 -28.73
CA GLN A 236 -6.61 -6.50 -27.60
C GLN A 236 -6.25 -5.19 -26.87
N ILE A 237 -5.99 -4.12 -27.62
CA ILE A 237 -5.72 -2.77 -27.06
C ILE A 237 -6.94 -2.19 -26.35
N LEU A 238 -8.17 -2.49 -26.81
CA LEU A 238 -9.41 -2.06 -26.16
C LEU A 238 -9.73 -2.90 -24.92
N GLU A 239 -9.44 -4.20 -24.93
CA GLU A 239 -9.56 -5.10 -23.77
C GLU A 239 -8.60 -4.70 -22.65
N GLU A 240 -7.33 -4.42 -22.98
CA GLU A 240 -6.34 -3.92 -22.02
C GLU A 240 -6.78 -2.56 -21.42
N LYS A 241 -7.25 -1.63 -22.26
CA LYS A 241 -7.80 -0.35 -21.78
C LYS A 241 -9.02 -0.54 -20.87
N ASN A 242 -9.92 -1.46 -21.19
CA ASN A 242 -11.09 -1.78 -20.39
C ASN A 242 -10.67 -2.37 -19.02
N LYS A 243 -9.72 -3.32 -19.00
CA LYS A 243 -9.14 -3.87 -17.77
C LYS A 243 -8.50 -2.78 -16.90
N ASN A 244 -7.69 -1.89 -17.49
CA ASN A 244 -7.04 -0.79 -16.76
C ASN A 244 -8.07 0.22 -16.21
N LEU A 245 -9.18 0.46 -16.91
CA LEU A 245 -10.30 1.29 -16.43
C LEU A 245 -11.09 0.59 -15.30
N GLN A 246 -11.28 -0.73 -15.35
CA GLN A 246 -11.92 -1.50 -14.29
C GLN A 246 -11.06 -1.50 -13.00
N GLU A 247 -9.75 -1.69 -13.13
CA GLU A 247 -8.81 -1.59 -12.01
C GLU A 247 -8.82 -0.19 -11.39
N ALA A 248 -8.82 0.87 -12.21
CA ALA A 248 -8.94 2.24 -11.74
C ALA A 248 -10.28 2.53 -11.03
N LEU A 249 -11.40 2.01 -11.56
CA LEU A 249 -12.72 2.13 -10.93
C LEU A 249 -12.73 1.47 -9.54
N ILE A 250 -12.31 0.20 -9.45
CA ILE A 250 -12.21 -0.55 -8.19
C ILE A 250 -11.34 0.19 -7.17
N ASP A 251 -10.24 0.81 -7.61
CA ASP A 251 -9.37 1.61 -6.74
C ASP A 251 -9.93 2.98 -6.36
N THR A 252 -10.93 3.52 -7.09
CA THR A 252 -11.70 4.69 -6.64
C THR A 252 -12.85 4.29 -5.70
N GLU A 253 -13.49 3.14 -5.92
CA GLU A 253 -14.55 2.61 -5.05
C GLU A 253 -14.00 2.30 -3.64
N LYS A 254 -12.82 1.66 -3.54
CA LYS A 254 -12.11 1.46 -2.25
C LYS A 254 -11.91 2.79 -1.51
N LYS A 255 -11.38 3.81 -2.20
CA LYS A 255 -11.11 5.13 -1.61
C LYS A 255 -12.39 5.85 -1.17
N ILE A 256 -13.48 5.68 -1.92
CA ILE A 256 -14.81 6.20 -1.54
C ILE A 256 -15.32 5.51 -0.27
N GLU A 257 -15.19 4.18 -0.16
CA GLU A 257 -15.62 3.44 1.03
C GLU A 257 -14.74 3.75 2.26
N GLU A 258 -13.42 3.92 2.08
CA GLU A 258 -12.49 4.40 3.12
C GLU A 258 -12.88 5.79 3.63
N ILE A 259 -13.15 6.75 2.73
CA ILE A 259 -13.60 8.11 3.08
C ILE A 259 -14.97 8.05 3.78
N LYS A 260 -15.90 7.23 3.27
CA LYS A 260 -17.23 7.01 3.86
C LYS A 260 -17.13 6.47 5.28
N LYS A 261 -16.25 5.49 5.54
CA LYS A 261 -15.95 5.01 6.90
C LYS A 261 -15.37 6.12 7.78
N GLN A 262 -14.37 6.86 7.32
CA GLN A 262 -13.80 7.98 8.09
C GLN A 262 -14.83 9.07 8.42
N CYS A 263 -15.81 9.30 7.54
CA CYS A 263 -16.92 10.22 7.80
C CYS A 263 -17.91 9.65 8.84
N GLN A 264 -18.20 8.35 8.81
CA GLN A 264 -18.99 7.69 9.86
C GLN A 264 -18.29 7.74 11.22
N ASP A 265 -16.99 7.43 11.28
CA ASP A 265 -16.19 7.51 12.50
C ASP A 265 -16.23 8.94 13.10
N LYS A 266 -16.08 9.98 12.26
CA LYS A 266 -16.21 11.39 12.67
C LYS A 266 -17.62 11.76 13.14
N GLU A 267 -18.67 11.24 12.52
CA GLU A 267 -20.05 11.47 12.97
C GLU A 267 -20.30 10.82 14.35
N THR A 268 -19.80 9.61 14.60
CA THR A 268 -19.88 9.01 15.96
C THR A 268 -19.12 9.85 16.98
N GLN A 269 -17.95 10.39 16.62
CA GLN A 269 -17.18 11.29 17.49
C GLN A 269 -17.96 12.59 17.78
N LEU A 270 -18.62 13.17 16.78
CA LEU A 270 -19.47 14.37 16.93
C LEU A 270 -20.66 14.10 17.85
N ILE A 271 -21.34 12.97 17.69
CA ILE A 271 -22.45 12.53 18.55
C ILE A 271 -21.98 12.35 20.00
N CYS A 272 -20.82 11.73 20.22
CA CYS A 272 -20.21 11.57 21.54
C CYS A 272 -19.86 12.92 22.18
N GLN A 273 -19.27 13.86 21.42
CA GLN A 273 -19.00 15.21 21.94
C GLN A 273 -20.29 15.95 22.28
N LYS A 274 -21.32 15.88 21.43
CA LYS A 274 -22.64 16.50 21.65
C LYS A 274 -23.39 15.89 22.85
N LYS A 275 -23.13 14.63 23.20
CA LYS A 275 -23.61 14.02 24.46
C LYS A 275 -22.86 14.61 25.66
N LYS A 276 -21.52 14.65 25.61
CA LYS A 276 -20.68 15.24 26.66
C LYS A 276 -20.97 16.72 26.88
N GLU A 277 -21.26 17.48 25.83
CA GLU A 277 -21.69 18.88 25.90
C GLU A 277 -22.98 19.02 26.72
N LYS A 278 -24.01 18.19 26.45
CA LYS A 278 -25.25 18.18 27.24
C LYS A 278 -25.02 17.82 28.70
N GLU A 279 -24.14 16.86 28.98
CA GLU A 279 -23.76 16.46 30.35
C GLU A 279 -23.00 17.58 31.08
N LEU A 280 -22.15 18.33 30.38
CA LEU A 280 -21.50 19.53 30.92
C LEU A 280 -22.51 20.66 31.16
N VAL A 281 -23.47 20.89 30.26
CA VAL A 281 -24.52 21.90 30.44
C VAL A 281 -25.42 21.56 31.65
N THR A 282 -25.83 20.31 31.84
CA THR A 282 -26.65 19.93 33.01
C THR A 282 -25.88 19.97 34.31
N THR A 283 -24.58 19.63 34.33
CA THR A 283 -23.73 19.82 35.53
C THR A 283 -23.50 21.30 35.85
N VAL A 284 -23.27 22.16 34.85
CA VAL A 284 -23.18 23.62 35.04
C VAL A 284 -24.50 24.18 35.58
N GLN A 285 -25.65 23.80 35.02
CA GLN A 285 -26.97 24.20 35.53
C GLN A 285 -27.20 23.72 36.97
N SER A 286 -26.80 22.48 37.31
CA SER A 286 -26.90 21.96 38.68
C SER A 286 -25.99 22.69 39.66
N LEU A 287 -24.79 23.11 39.22
CA LEU A 287 -23.87 23.93 40.02
C LEU A 287 -24.41 25.36 40.19
N GLN A 288 -24.96 25.97 39.14
CA GLN A 288 -25.65 27.27 39.21
C GLN A 288 -26.80 27.21 40.22
N GLN A 289 -27.69 26.21 40.13
CA GLN A 289 -28.78 26.00 41.09
C GLN A 289 -28.31 25.67 42.52
N LYS A 290 -27.06 25.21 42.72
CA LYS A 290 -26.47 25.05 44.07
C LYS A 290 -25.96 26.38 44.61
N VAL A 291 -25.24 27.15 43.78
CA VAL A 291 -24.76 28.49 44.13
C VAL A 291 -25.93 29.44 44.40
N GLU A 292 -26.96 29.42 43.55
CA GLU A 292 -28.19 30.19 43.70
C GLU A 292 -28.87 29.90 45.04
N ARG A 293 -29.11 28.62 45.37
CA ARG A 293 -29.64 28.25 46.70
C ARG A 293 -28.75 28.67 47.86
N CYS A 294 -27.43 28.54 47.74
CA CYS A 294 -26.50 29.04 48.77
C CYS A 294 -26.50 30.58 48.92
N LEU A 295 -27.00 31.32 47.92
CA LEU A 295 -27.21 32.77 47.97
C LEU A 295 -28.63 33.13 48.44
N GLU A 296 -29.65 32.31 48.14
CA GLU A 296 -31.00 32.40 48.71
C GLU A 296 -31.02 32.08 50.22
N ASP A 297 -30.21 31.10 50.64
CA ASP A 297 -29.85 30.82 52.04
C ASP A 297 -29.03 31.97 52.69
N GLY A 298 -28.73 33.03 51.93
CA GLY A 298 -28.01 34.25 52.32
C GLY A 298 -28.66 35.10 53.42
N ILE A 299 -29.69 34.60 54.10
CA ILE A 299 -30.14 35.09 55.41
C ILE A 299 -29.30 34.50 56.56
N ARG A 300 -28.53 33.41 56.35
CA ARG A 300 -27.74 32.71 57.40
C ARG A 300 -26.35 32.20 56.97
N LEU A 301 -25.54 33.06 56.35
CA LEU A 301 -24.06 32.94 56.28
C LEU A 301 -23.42 34.22 56.89
N PRO A 302 -22.10 34.25 57.24
CA PRO A 302 -21.58 34.73 58.55
C PRO A 302 -21.66 36.23 58.93
N MET A 303 -22.70 36.96 58.51
CA MET A 303 -23.04 38.28 59.05
C MET A 303 -23.43 38.24 60.55
N LEU A 304 -23.84 37.08 61.07
CA LEU A 304 -24.05 36.87 62.50
C LEU A 304 -22.72 36.81 63.25
N ASP A 305 -21.75 36.04 62.74
CA ASP A 305 -20.41 35.87 63.31
C ASP A 305 -19.67 37.21 63.38
N ALA A 306 -19.58 37.95 62.26
CA ALA A 306 -18.96 39.27 62.23
C ALA A 306 -19.54 40.26 63.27
N LYS A 307 -20.86 40.21 63.51
CA LYS A 307 -21.53 41.10 64.47
C LYS A 307 -21.43 40.60 65.91
N GLN A 308 -21.39 39.29 66.14
CA GLN A 308 -21.11 38.71 67.46
C GLN A 308 -19.66 38.98 67.87
N LEU A 309 -18.69 38.68 67.00
CA LEU A 309 -17.27 38.97 67.20
C LEU A 309 -17.03 40.45 67.46
N GLN A 310 -17.73 41.36 66.78
CA GLN A 310 -17.60 42.80 67.06
C GLN A 310 -18.18 43.17 68.44
N ASN A 311 -19.36 42.67 68.82
CA ASN A 311 -19.92 42.89 70.16
C ASN A 311 -19.02 42.30 71.27
N GLU A 312 -18.42 41.13 71.03
CA GLU A 312 -17.46 40.50 71.95
C GLU A 312 -16.16 41.30 72.03
N ASN A 313 -15.67 41.86 70.92
CA ASN A 313 -14.49 42.71 70.90
C ASN A 313 -14.72 44.02 71.67
N ASP A 314 -15.86 44.69 71.48
CA ASP A 314 -16.23 45.89 72.24
C ASP A 314 -16.39 45.60 73.75
N ASN A 315 -16.98 44.45 74.10
CA ASN A 315 -17.10 43.99 75.50
C ASN A 315 -15.73 43.70 76.12
N LEU A 316 -14.86 42.96 75.42
CA LEU A 316 -13.48 42.70 75.85
C LEU A 316 -12.66 44.00 75.96
N ARG A 317 -12.86 44.97 75.06
CA ARG A 317 -12.22 46.28 75.15
C ARG A 317 -12.70 47.04 76.39
N GLN A 318 -14.01 47.04 76.67
CA GLN A 318 -14.57 47.66 77.87
C GLN A 318 -14.06 46.99 79.16
N GLN A 319 -13.95 45.66 79.19
CA GLN A 319 -13.35 44.92 80.30
C GLN A 319 -11.88 45.31 80.51
N ASN A 320 -11.09 45.39 79.43
CA ASN A 320 -9.70 45.85 79.49
C ASN A 320 -9.60 47.30 79.99
N GLU A 321 -10.44 48.22 79.48
CA GLU A 321 -10.53 49.61 79.95
C GLU A 321 -10.91 49.71 81.44
N THR A 322 -11.68 48.76 82.00
CA THR A 322 -11.94 48.70 83.45
C THR A 322 -10.79 48.07 84.24
N ALA A 323 -10.11 47.06 83.69
CA ALA A 323 -8.96 46.44 84.32
C ALA A 323 -7.78 47.41 84.42
N SER A 324 -7.50 48.20 83.36
CA SER A 324 -6.50 49.27 83.39
C SER A 324 -6.78 50.28 84.51
N LYS A 325 -8.02 50.78 84.64
CA LYS A 325 -8.38 51.73 85.72
C LYS A 325 -8.19 51.17 87.13
N ILE A 326 -8.34 49.85 87.31
CA ILE A 326 -8.06 49.19 88.59
C ILE A 326 -6.54 49.11 88.82
N ILE A 327 -5.76 48.78 87.79
CA ILE A 327 -4.29 48.74 87.84
C ILE A 327 -3.73 50.15 88.12
N ASP A 328 -4.23 51.19 87.46
CA ASP A 328 -3.83 52.59 87.66
C ASP A 328 -4.11 53.02 89.12
N SER A 329 -5.31 52.71 89.64
CA SER A 329 -5.69 52.98 91.03
C SER A 329 -4.84 52.23 92.06
N GLN A 330 -4.41 51.00 91.75
CA GLN A 330 -3.48 50.22 92.57
C GLN A 330 -2.05 50.75 92.49
N GLN A 331 -1.61 51.23 91.33
CA GLN A 331 -0.29 51.86 91.15
C GLN A 331 -0.22 53.19 91.93
N ASP A 332 -1.26 54.02 91.84
CA ASP A 332 -1.41 55.24 92.66
C ASP A 332 -1.35 54.92 94.17
N GLU A 333 -1.85 53.77 94.61
CA GLU A 333 -1.78 53.32 96.01
C GLU A 333 -0.38 52.83 96.41
N ILE A 334 0.28 52.08 95.52
CA ILE A 334 1.68 51.67 95.68
C ILE A 334 2.58 52.90 95.79
N ASP A 335 2.40 53.90 94.93
CA ASP A 335 3.22 55.12 94.94
C ASP A 335 2.95 56.00 96.18
N ARG A 336 1.70 56.05 96.68
CA ARG A 336 1.39 56.64 98.01
C ARG A 336 2.16 55.92 99.12
N MET A 337 2.14 54.59 99.15
CA MET A 337 2.87 53.80 100.15
C MET A 337 4.39 53.96 100.03
N ILE A 338 4.94 54.05 98.82
CA ILE A 338 6.37 54.31 98.59
C ILE A 338 6.77 55.68 99.16
N LEU A 339 5.97 56.72 98.92
CA LEU A 339 6.21 58.06 99.48
C LEU A 339 6.11 58.08 101.02
N GLU A 340 5.17 57.33 101.61
CA GLU A 340 5.08 57.20 103.07
C GLU A 340 6.28 56.44 103.64
N ILE A 341 6.70 55.33 103.03
CA ILE A 341 7.89 54.57 103.43
C ILE A 341 9.15 55.44 103.36
N GLN A 342 9.35 56.22 102.28
CA GLN A 342 10.45 57.17 102.16
C GLN A 342 10.39 58.27 103.24
N SER A 343 9.20 58.80 103.52
CA SER A 343 8.96 59.78 104.60
C SER A 343 9.32 59.21 105.97
N MET A 344 8.91 57.96 106.26
CA MET A 344 9.21 57.27 107.52
C MET A 344 10.70 56.90 107.64
N GLN A 345 11.37 56.49 106.56
CA GLN A 345 12.83 56.33 106.52
C GLN A 345 13.55 57.67 106.75
N GLY A 346 13.02 58.77 106.20
CA GLY A 346 13.51 60.14 106.41
C GLY A 346 13.33 60.65 107.85
N LYS A 347 12.28 60.20 108.57
CA LYS A 347 12.12 60.45 110.01
C LYS A 347 13.08 59.57 110.83
N LEU A 348 13.11 58.27 110.57
CA LEU A 348 13.95 57.28 111.26
C LEU A 348 15.45 57.62 111.16
N SER A 349 15.92 58.10 110.02
CA SER A 349 17.32 58.52 109.84
C SER A 349 17.67 59.79 110.63
N LYS A 350 16.76 60.76 110.71
CA LYS A 350 16.91 61.94 111.61
C LYS A 350 16.90 61.51 113.07
N GLU A 351 16.01 60.61 113.45
CA GLU A 351 15.86 60.11 114.82
C GLU A 351 17.07 59.25 115.27
N LYS A 352 17.63 58.45 114.36
CA LYS A 352 18.93 57.77 114.55
C LYS A 352 20.05 58.79 114.77
N LEU A 353 20.11 59.86 113.98
CA LEU A 353 21.12 60.92 114.15
C LEU A 353 20.97 61.69 115.47
N THR A 354 19.74 61.96 115.93
CA THR A 354 19.53 62.58 117.25
C THR A 354 19.85 61.61 118.39
N THR A 355 19.51 60.32 118.23
CA THR A 355 19.85 59.27 119.21
C THR A 355 21.37 59.09 119.31
N GLN A 356 22.09 59.09 118.18
CA GLN A 356 23.55 59.04 118.16
C GLN A 356 24.15 60.28 118.84
N LYS A 357 23.65 61.50 118.56
CA LYS A 357 24.11 62.71 119.27
C LYS A 357 23.84 62.66 120.77
N MET A 358 22.68 62.15 121.19
CA MET A 358 22.38 61.93 122.61
C MET A 358 23.31 60.87 123.23
N MET A 359 23.66 59.82 122.49
CA MET A 359 24.62 58.80 122.91
C MET A 359 26.05 59.36 123.03
N GLU A 360 26.50 60.19 122.09
CA GLU A 360 27.80 60.89 122.16
C GLU A 360 27.85 61.88 123.33
N GLU A 361 26.76 62.60 123.62
CA GLU A 361 26.65 63.46 124.82
C GLU A 361 26.54 62.66 126.11
N LEU A 362 25.85 61.50 126.09
CA LEU A 362 25.82 60.57 127.22
C LEU A 362 27.23 60.02 127.46
N GLU A 363 27.98 59.64 126.43
CA GLU A 363 29.36 59.16 126.55
C GLU A 363 30.34 60.28 126.95
N LYS A 364 30.09 61.54 126.59
CA LYS A 364 30.81 62.70 127.16
C LYS A 364 30.50 62.86 128.65
N LYS A 365 29.24 62.74 129.06
CA LYS A 365 28.82 62.77 130.47
C LYS A 365 29.34 61.58 131.26
N GLU A 366 29.38 60.39 130.66
CA GLU A 366 29.95 59.16 131.22
C GLU A 366 31.47 59.32 131.38
N ARG A 367 32.20 59.77 130.36
CA ARG A 367 33.63 60.09 130.48
C ARG A 367 33.92 61.24 131.46
N ASN A 368 32.98 62.17 131.68
CA ASN A 368 33.06 63.19 132.73
C ASN A 368 32.79 62.58 134.11
N LEU A 369 31.78 61.73 134.25
CA LEU A 369 31.46 60.97 135.46
C LEU A 369 32.61 60.06 135.85
N GLN A 370 33.16 59.27 134.93
CA GLN A 370 34.35 58.44 135.18
C GLN A 370 35.60 59.27 135.55
N ARG A 371 35.72 60.52 135.08
CA ARG A 371 36.75 61.45 135.57
C ARG A 371 36.45 61.99 136.97
N LEU A 372 35.18 62.27 137.29
CA LEU A 372 34.73 62.60 138.65
C LEU A 372 34.91 61.41 139.60
N THR A 373 34.51 60.20 139.22
CA THR A 373 34.69 58.95 139.97
C THR A 373 36.16 58.58 140.09
N LYS A 374 37.03 58.86 139.09
CA LYS A 374 38.48 58.75 139.28
C LYS A 374 39.03 59.79 140.25
N ALA A 375 38.57 61.05 140.21
CA ALA A 375 38.94 62.05 141.20
C ALA A 375 38.41 61.70 142.61
N LEU A 376 37.21 61.12 142.69
CA LEU A 376 36.61 60.60 143.92
C LEU A 376 37.41 59.42 144.45
N LEU A 377 37.77 58.44 143.61
CA LEU A 377 38.61 57.29 143.97
C LEU A 377 40.06 57.70 144.29
N GLU A 378 40.59 58.78 143.72
CA GLU A 378 41.92 59.31 144.08
C GLU A 378 41.88 60.01 145.45
N ASN A 379 40.78 60.68 145.79
CA ASN A 379 40.51 61.17 147.16
C ASN A 379 40.26 59.99 148.13
N GLN A 380 39.49 58.99 147.71
CA GLN A 380 39.12 57.83 148.52
C GLN A 380 40.29 56.85 148.71
N ARG A 381 41.32 56.88 147.85
CA ARG A 381 42.61 56.24 148.09
C ARG A 381 43.48 56.98 149.13
N GLN A 382 42.95 58.01 149.77
CA GLN A 382 43.46 58.61 151.01
C GLN A 382 42.57 58.31 152.24
N THR A 383 41.46 57.58 152.08
CA THR A 383 40.55 57.17 153.17
C THR A 383 39.94 55.79 152.90
N ASP A 384 40.65 54.77 153.37
CA ASP A 384 40.17 53.45 153.81
C ASP A 384 39.23 52.65 152.88
N GLU A 385 39.86 51.76 152.11
CA GLU A 385 39.62 50.30 152.18
C GLU A 385 38.30 49.82 152.83
N THR A 386 37.39 49.21 152.05
CA THR A 386 37.07 47.76 152.13
C THR A 386 35.73 47.39 151.45
N CYS A 387 35.81 46.52 150.42
CA CYS A 387 34.78 45.62 149.86
C CYS A 387 33.50 46.18 149.17
N SER A 388 32.75 45.39 148.36
CA SER A 388 33.09 44.43 147.27
C SER A 388 31.89 43.57 146.83
N LEU A 389 31.66 43.42 145.50
CA LEU A 389 30.95 42.30 144.80
C LEU A 389 29.43 42.15 145.14
N LEU A 390 28.51 41.46 144.43
CA LEU A 390 28.38 40.67 143.15
C LEU A 390 26.85 40.75 142.76
N ASP A 391 26.21 40.24 141.68
CA ASP A 391 26.59 39.46 140.48
C ASP A 391 25.70 39.81 139.23
N GLN A 392 24.97 38.87 138.59
CA GLN A 392 24.82 38.81 137.12
C GLN A 392 23.67 37.88 136.59
N GLY A 393 23.27 38.05 135.31
CA GLY A 393 22.49 37.06 134.50
C GLY A 393 20.98 37.35 134.27
N GLN A 394 20.24 36.71 133.32
CA GLN A 394 20.60 35.90 132.12
C GLN A 394 19.35 35.52 131.22
N GLU A 395 19.54 34.97 129.98
CA GLU A 395 18.62 34.14 129.11
C GLU A 395 17.28 34.71 128.47
N ALA A 396 16.53 34.08 127.51
CA ALA A 396 16.80 33.30 126.24
C ALA A 396 15.52 32.78 125.42
N ASP A 397 15.73 32.07 124.26
CA ASP A 397 14.90 31.08 123.44
C ASP A 397 13.65 31.54 122.59
N GLN A 398 13.02 30.91 121.52
CA GLN A 398 13.15 29.78 120.51
C GLN A 398 12.23 30.13 119.23
N SER A 399 11.71 29.39 118.20
CA SER A 399 11.60 28.02 117.54
C SER A 399 10.89 28.15 116.12
N ARG A 400 10.50 27.22 115.18
CA ARG A 400 10.75 25.79 114.74
C ARG A 400 9.98 25.35 113.42
N GLN A 401 10.62 24.56 112.50
CA GLN A 401 10.06 23.56 111.50
C GLN A 401 9.03 24.04 110.40
N GLN A 402 8.43 23.33 109.39
CA GLN A 402 8.36 21.94 108.78
C GLN A 402 7.81 21.98 107.29
N THR A 403 8.28 21.29 106.20
CA THR A 403 8.01 19.92 105.57
C THR A 403 6.54 19.63 105.11
N VAL A 404 6.10 18.96 103.99
CA VAL A 404 6.47 17.71 103.22
C VAL A 404 6.11 17.71 101.66
N LEU A 405 5.77 16.56 100.99
CA LEU A 405 5.80 16.28 99.49
C LEU A 405 5.01 14.99 99.05
N SER A 406 4.42 14.79 97.81
CA SER A 406 4.17 13.45 97.14
C SER A 406 3.45 13.36 95.73
N LYS A 407 4.10 12.70 94.72
CA LYS A 407 3.65 11.76 93.60
C LYS A 407 2.58 12.08 92.49
N ARG A 408 2.69 11.34 91.34
CA ARG A 408 1.85 11.32 90.09
C ARG A 408 1.84 9.89 89.44
N PRO A 409 0.83 9.46 88.64
CA PRO A 409 0.70 8.05 88.14
C PRO A 409 1.25 7.78 86.72
N LEU A 410 1.13 6.51 86.25
CA LEU A 410 1.93 5.89 85.17
C LEU A 410 1.15 5.47 83.89
N PHE A 411 -0.18 5.65 83.83
CA PHE A 411 -1.05 4.92 82.88
C PHE A 411 -1.16 5.48 81.43
N ASP A 412 -0.76 6.72 81.15
CA ASP A 412 -1.00 7.35 79.83
C ASP A 412 -0.15 6.79 78.66
N LEU A 413 0.97 6.12 78.94
CA LEU A 413 2.03 5.95 77.92
C LEU A 413 1.71 4.90 76.85
N THR A 414 1.06 3.79 77.21
CA THR A 414 0.80 2.66 76.30
C THR A 414 -0.24 2.97 75.22
N VAL A 415 -1.25 3.79 75.52
CA VAL A 415 -2.26 4.22 74.54
C VAL A 415 -1.64 5.14 73.48
N ILE A 416 -0.68 5.97 73.89
CA ILE A 416 0.06 6.88 73.00
C ILE A 416 0.98 6.08 72.05
N ASP A 417 1.73 5.10 72.56
CA ASP A 417 2.58 4.24 71.73
C ASP A 417 1.76 3.43 70.70
N GLN A 418 0.60 2.88 71.09
CA GLN A 418 -0.27 2.16 70.16
C GLN A 418 -0.85 3.07 69.07
N LEU A 419 -1.21 4.32 69.39
CA LEU A 419 -1.65 5.30 68.40
C LEU A 419 -0.53 5.65 67.40
N PHE A 420 0.71 5.86 67.87
CA PHE A 420 1.86 6.12 66.99
C PHE A 420 2.18 4.93 66.08
N LYS A 421 2.06 3.70 66.60
CA LYS A 421 2.26 2.47 65.83
C LYS A 421 1.23 2.34 64.70
N GLU A 422 -0.06 2.46 65.01
CA GLU A 422 -1.14 2.39 64.00
C GLU A 422 -1.03 3.50 62.95
N MET A 423 -0.77 4.74 63.38
CA MET A 423 -0.58 5.88 62.46
C MET A 423 0.66 5.69 61.56
N SER A 424 1.71 5.02 62.05
CA SER A 424 2.90 4.68 61.26
C SER A 424 2.61 3.61 60.20
N CYS A 425 1.78 2.61 60.52
CA CYS A 425 1.30 1.62 59.55
C CYS A 425 0.49 2.28 58.43
N CYS A 426 -0.50 3.10 58.77
CA CYS A 426 -1.32 3.82 57.76
C CYS A 426 -0.46 4.73 56.87
N LEU A 427 0.56 5.40 57.43
CA LEU A 427 1.50 6.23 56.66
C LEU A 427 2.39 5.40 55.72
N PHE A 428 2.77 4.18 56.11
CA PHE A 428 3.55 3.27 55.27
C PHE A 428 2.72 2.75 54.09
N ASP A 429 1.49 2.30 54.37
CA ASP A 429 0.56 1.81 53.35
C ASP A 429 0.16 2.90 52.34
N LEU A 430 -0.11 4.13 52.82
CA LEU A 430 -0.41 5.24 51.93
C LEU A 430 0.78 5.59 51.01
N LYS A 431 2.02 5.57 51.54
CA LYS A 431 3.24 5.74 50.73
C LYS A 431 3.42 4.62 49.70
N ALA A 432 3.07 3.38 50.05
CA ALA A 432 3.09 2.25 49.13
C ALA A 432 2.09 2.44 47.97
N LEU A 433 0.84 2.84 48.26
CA LEU A 433 -0.17 3.15 47.24
C LEU A 433 0.24 4.34 46.36
N CYS A 434 0.80 5.41 46.94
CA CYS A 434 1.34 6.53 46.16
C CYS A 434 2.49 6.11 45.21
N SER A 435 3.33 5.14 45.62
CA SER A 435 4.38 4.58 44.78
C SER A 435 3.80 3.82 43.58
N ILE A 436 2.80 2.98 43.83
CA ILE A 436 2.06 2.22 42.79
C ILE A 436 1.38 3.16 41.79
N LEU A 437 0.67 4.19 42.26
CA LEU A 437 -0.01 5.16 41.40
C LEU A 437 0.99 5.94 40.52
N ASN A 438 2.16 6.30 41.07
CA ASN A 438 3.22 6.98 40.32
C ASN A 438 3.93 6.04 39.31
N GLN A 439 4.08 4.75 39.61
CA GLN A 439 4.54 3.74 38.65
C GLN A 439 3.56 3.61 37.47
N ARG A 440 2.26 3.45 37.77
CA ARG A 440 1.16 3.36 36.78
C ARG A 440 1.10 4.62 35.90
N ALA A 441 1.20 5.81 36.49
CA ALA A 441 1.21 7.09 35.77
C ALA A 441 2.44 7.28 34.85
N GLN A 442 3.53 6.55 35.11
CA GLN A 442 4.73 6.51 34.25
C GLN A 442 4.71 5.37 33.23
N GLY A 443 3.59 4.65 33.08
CA GLY A 443 3.46 3.51 32.16
C GLY A 443 4.29 2.29 32.57
N LYS A 444 4.61 2.14 33.86
CA LYS A 444 5.39 1.01 34.39
C LYS A 444 4.47 0.05 35.14
N GLU A 445 4.75 -1.24 35.04
CA GLU A 445 4.05 -2.27 35.82
C GLU A 445 4.22 -2.01 37.33
N PRO A 446 3.12 -1.97 38.10
CA PRO A 446 3.19 -1.78 39.54
C PRO A 446 3.63 -3.06 40.25
N ASN A 447 4.30 -2.92 41.40
CA ASN A 447 4.70 -4.09 42.18
C ASN A 447 3.48 -4.82 42.78
N LEU A 448 3.08 -5.94 42.18
CA LEU A 448 1.95 -6.78 42.58
C LEU A 448 1.97 -7.20 44.06
N SER A 449 3.16 -7.50 44.63
CA SER A 449 3.25 -7.88 46.06
C SER A 449 2.96 -6.73 47.02
N LEU A 450 3.08 -5.49 46.55
CA LEU A 450 2.77 -4.27 47.27
C LEU A 450 1.30 -3.86 47.06
N LEU A 451 0.78 -4.03 45.82
CA LEU A 451 -0.61 -3.78 45.46
C LEU A 451 -1.57 -4.71 46.23
N LEU A 452 -1.22 -6.00 46.34
CA LEU A 452 -1.99 -7.00 47.07
C LEU A 452 -1.77 -6.96 48.60
N GLY A 453 -1.04 -5.97 49.13
CA GLY A 453 -0.86 -5.77 50.58
C GLY A 453 -0.03 -6.83 51.32
N ILE A 454 0.50 -7.84 50.61
CA ILE A 454 1.13 -9.07 51.17
C ILE A 454 2.30 -8.76 52.12
N ARG A 455 2.93 -7.58 52.00
CA ARG A 455 4.06 -7.14 52.84
C ARG A 455 3.66 -6.27 54.06
N SER A 456 2.37 -5.98 54.28
CA SER A 456 1.88 -5.09 55.36
C SER A 456 0.99 -5.76 56.42
N MET A 457 0.72 -7.07 56.32
CA MET A 457 -0.12 -7.79 57.29
C MET A 457 0.63 -8.20 58.57
N ASN A 458 1.27 -7.24 59.24
CA ASN A 458 2.06 -7.45 60.46
C ASN A 458 1.74 -6.44 61.59
N CYS A 459 0.47 -6.35 61.99
CA CYS A 459 0.08 -5.83 63.30
C CYS A 459 -0.97 -6.74 63.93
N SER A 460 -0.91 -6.89 65.26
CA SER A 460 -1.66 -7.90 66.00
C SER A 460 -3.16 -7.59 66.02
N ALA A 461 -3.98 -8.59 65.73
CA ALA A 461 -5.40 -8.61 66.05
C ALA A 461 -5.57 -9.35 67.39
N GLU A 462 -5.32 -8.65 68.49
CA GLU A 462 -5.62 -9.12 69.84
C GLU A 462 -6.88 -8.39 70.33
N GLU A 463 -7.93 -9.16 70.60
CA GLU A 463 -9.17 -8.65 71.20
C GLU A 463 -8.91 -8.33 72.67
N THR A 464 -8.94 -7.04 73.03
CA THR A 464 -8.86 -6.60 74.43
C THR A 464 -10.00 -5.65 74.76
N GLU A 465 -11.04 -6.19 75.40
CA GLU A 465 -11.94 -5.36 76.20
C GLU A 465 -11.15 -4.73 77.36
N ASN A 466 -11.20 -3.41 77.49
CA ASN A 466 -11.16 -2.79 78.82
C ASN A 466 -11.75 -1.38 78.80
N ASP A 467 -12.12 -0.92 79.99
CA ASP A 467 -12.96 0.25 80.22
C ASP A 467 -12.14 1.51 80.60
N HIS A 468 -12.83 2.66 80.58
CA HIS A 468 -12.49 3.93 81.23
C HIS A 468 -11.43 4.90 80.62
N SER A 469 -11.97 6.00 80.07
CA SER A 469 -11.49 7.40 80.23
C SER A 469 -10.09 7.83 79.73
N THR A 470 -9.88 7.88 78.41
CA THR A 470 -9.04 8.91 77.75
C THR A 470 -9.69 9.40 76.44
N GLU A 471 -10.87 10.02 76.57
CA GLU A 471 -11.83 10.30 75.49
C GLU A 471 -11.25 10.95 74.21
N THR A 472 -10.27 11.85 74.33
CA THR A 472 -9.60 12.47 73.17
C THR A 472 -8.65 11.52 72.44
N LEU A 473 -7.97 10.63 73.16
CA LEU A 473 -6.98 9.69 72.64
C LEU A 473 -7.65 8.45 72.04
N THR A 474 -8.67 7.90 72.70
CA THR A 474 -9.47 6.79 72.16
C THR A 474 -10.18 7.20 70.87
N LYS A 475 -10.73 8.43 70.80
CA LYS A 475 -11.28 8.98 69.57
C LYS A 475 -10.24 9.06 68.44
N LYS A 476 -9.02 9.55 68.73
CA LYS A 476 -7.94 9.59 67.73
C LYS A 476 -7.51 8.20 67.25
N LEU A 477 -7.56 7.18 68.11
CA LEU A 477 -7.31 5.80 67.71
C LEU A 477 -8.45 5.27 66.81
N SER A 478 -9.71 5.60 67.11
CA SER A 478 -10.84 5.26 66.22
C SER A 478 -10.78 5.98 64.85
N ASP A 479 -10.31 7.23 64.80
CA ASP A 479 -10.07 7.97 63.55
C ASP A 479 -9.02 7.24 62.69
N VAL A 480 -7.94 6.72 63.30
CA VAL A 480 -6.89 5.96 62.59
C VAL A 480 -7.40 4.59 62.15
N CYS A 481 -8.24 3.92 62.93
CA CYS A 481 -8.91 2.68 62.54
C CYS A 481 -9.98 2.87 61.45
N GLN A 482 -10.45 4.09 61.21
CA GLN A 482 -11.21 4.45 59.99
C GLN A 482 -10.26 4.64 58.81
N LEU A 483 -9.22 5.47 58.97
CA LEU A 483 -8.22 5.70 57.92
C LEU A 483 -7.59 4.41 57.39
N ARG A 484 -7.34 3.40 58.23
CA ARG A 484 -6.87 2.07 57.81
C ARG A 484 -7.86 1.39 56.84
N ARG A 485 -9.16 1.40 57.17
CA ARG A 485 -10.22 0.84 56.30
C ARG A 485 -10.37 1.62 55.00
N ASP A 486 -10.26 2.95 55.04
CA ASP A 486 -10.31 3.80 53.85
C ASP A 486 -9.12 3.51 52.90
N ILE A 487 -7.94 3.21 53.46
CA ILE A 487 -6.75 2.77 52.73
C ILE A 487 -6.93 1.37 52.12
N ASP A 488 -7.60 0.45 52.83
CA ASP A 488 -7.90 -0.90 52.34
C ASP A 488 -8.95 -0.88 51.20
N GLU A 489 -9.97 -0.03 51.29
CA GLU A 489 -10.94 0.22 50.22
C GLU A 489 -10.29 0.87 48.99
N LEU A 490 -9.38 1.83 49.20
CA LEU A 490 -8.59 2.43 48.12
C LEU A 490 -7.66 1.41 47.46
N ARG A 491 -7.00 0.54 48.24
CA ARG A 491 -6.17 -0.57 47.71
C ARG A 491 -6.99 -1.53 46.87
N THR A 492 -8.20 -1.87 47.31
CA THR A 492 -9.16 -2.71 46.56
C THR A 492 -9.53 -2.04 45.25
N THR A 493 -9.97 -0.77 45.29
CA THR A 493 -10.35 0.03 44.11
C THR A 493 -9.22 0.14 43.07
N ILE A 494 -7.96 0.34 43.52
CA ILE A 494 -6.80 0.39 42.63
C ILE A 494 -6.48 -0.99 42.04
N SER A 495 -6.68 -2.07 42.81
CA SER A 495 -6.48 -3.45 42.36
C SER A 495 -7.51 -3.84 41.30
N ASP A 496 -8.79 -3.54 41.51
CA ASP A 496 -9.87 -3.83 40.57
C ASP A 496 -9.68 -3.08 39.24
N ARG A 497 -9.27 -1.80 39.30
CA ARG A 497 -8.94 -1.04 38.08
C ARG A 497 -7.66 -1.52 37.42
N TYR A 498 -6.69 -2.06 38.15
CA TYR A 498 -5.53 -2.71 37.54
C TYR A 498 -5.91 -4.03 36.85
N ALA A 499 -6.73 -4.87 37.50
CA ALA A 499 -7.26 -6.10 36.90
C ALA A 499 -8.10 -5.82 35.65
N GLN A 500 -8.95 -4.78 35.69
CA GLN A 500 -9.71 -4.34 34.53
C GLN A 500 -8.80 -3.87 33.39
N ASP A 501 -7.89 -2.91 33.63
CA ASP A 501 -7.02 -2.39 32.57
C ASP A 501 -6.13 -3.50 31.97
N MET A 502 -5.71 -4.50 32.75
CA MET A 502 -4.98 -5.67 32.22
C MET A 502 -5.87 -6.61 31.41
N GLY A 503 -7.15 -6.74 31.77
CA GLY A 503 -8.16 -7.48 30.98
C GLY A 503 -8.51 -6.79 29.66
N ASP A 504 -8.75 -5.48 29.69
CA ASP A 504 -9.11 -4.68 28.52
C ASP A 504 -7.95 -4.56 27.50
N ASN A 505 -6.70 -4.76 27.94
CA ASN A 505 -5.53 -4.90 27.04
C ASN A 505 -5.30 -6.34 26.53
N CYS A 506 -5.96 -7.36 27.10
CA CYS A 506 -5.86 -8.76 26.65
C CYS A 506 -6.78 -9.02 25.44
N ILE A 507 -6.48 -8.39 24.31
CA ILE A 507 -7.12 -8.71 23.02
C ILE A 507 -6.78 -10.17 22.66
N THR A 508 -7.78 -11.05 22.66
CA THR A 508 -7.63 -12.42 22.17
C THR A 508 -7.32 -12.42 20.68
N GLN A 509 -6.15 -12.95 20.30
CA GLN A 509 -5.78 -13.31 18.93
C GLN A 509 -6.33 -14.69 18.56
#